data_AF-A0A6I1H7S1-F1
#
_entry.id   AF-A0A6I1H7S1-F1
#
_cell.length_a   1.000
_cell.length_b   1.000
_cell.length_c   1.000
_cell.angle_alpha   90.00
_cell.angle_beta   90.00
_cell.angle_gamma   90.00
#
_symmetry.space_group_name_H-M   'P 1'
#
loop_
_entity.id
_entity.type
_entity.pdbx_description
1 polymer ?
#
loop_
_entity_poly.entity_id
_entity_poly.type
_entity_poly.pdbx_seq_one_letter_code
_entity_poly.pdbx_strand_id
1 'polypeptide(L)' 'MWPHKVEVKFIVQDKESSLYLMPCKGDVGFTPWAHEAGRFDGFAEAADTAALNCHEGYFVTEVLQ' A
#
# COMPACT_ATOMS: atom_id res chain seq x y z
N MET A 1 -0.26 30.60 -8.86
CA MET A 1 -0.14 29.48 -7.89
C MET A 1 -0.97 28.35 -8.46
N TRP A 2 -0.33 27.32 -9.02
CA TRP A 2 -1.07 26.14 -9.47
C TRP A 2 -1.55 25.37 -8.25
N PRO A 3 -2.79 24.86 -8.23
CA PRO A 3 -3.20 23.96 -7.18
C PRO A 3 -2.31 22.73 -7.29
N HIS A 4 -1.50 22.46 -6.26
CA HIS A 4 -0.86 21.16 -6.12
C HIS A 4 -2.00 20.14 -6.12
N LYS A 5 -2.14 19.43 -7.24
CA LYS A 5 -3.11 18.38 -7.41
C LYS A 5 -2.64 17.28 -6.46
N VAL A 6 -3.23 17.23 -5.27
CA VAL A 6 -2.91 16.22 -4.26
C VAL A 6 -3.17 14.87 -4.92
N GLU A 7 -2.10 14.10 -5.13
CA GLU A 7 -2.22 12.79 -5.76
C GLU A 7 -2.65 11.81 -4.67
N VAL A 8 -3.85 11.25 -4.83
CA VAL A 8 -4.31 10.17 -3.97
C VAL A 8 -3.54 8.92 -4.35
N LYS A 9 -2.92 8.27 -3.36
CA LYS A 9 -2.29 6.95 -3.50
C LYS A 9 -2.94 5.99 -2.54
N PHE A 10 -2.75 4.69 -2.78
CA PHE A 10 -3.23 3.64 -1.90
C PHE A 10 -2.04 2.94 -1.25
N ILE A 11 -2.15 2.67 0.04
CA ILE A 11 -1.23 1.77 0.76
C ILE A 11 -2.02 0.56 1.26
N VAL A 12 -1.33 -0.55 1.45
CA VAL A 12 -1.95 -1.78 1.95
C VAL A 12 -1.33 -2.18 3.28
N GLN A 13 -2.18 -2.51 4.24
CA GLN A 13 -1.81 -3.10 5.51
C GLN A 13 -2.32 -4.54 5.59
N ASP A 14 -1.44 -5.47 5.89
CA ASP A 14 -1.78 -6.85 6.18
C ASP A 14 -2.48 -6.95 7.55
N LYS A 15 -3.52 -7.77 7.63
CA LYS A 15 -4.32 -7.91 8.85
C LYS A 15 -3.69 -8.85 9.87
N GLU A 16 -2.95 -9.86 9.41
CA GLU A 16 -2.30 -10.86 10.26
C GLU A 16 -1.14 -10.25 11.04
N SER A 17 -0.21 -9.61 10.33
CA SER A 17 1.03 -9.05 10.87
C SER A 17 0.91 -7.58 11.29
N SER A 18 -0.16 -6.89 10.87
CA SER A 18 -0.33 -5.44 11.00
C SER A 18 0.77 -4.62 10.30
N LEU A 19 1.53 -5.23 9.38
CA LEU A 19 2.57 -4.58 8.60
C LEU A 19 2.03 -4.04 7.28
N TYR A 20 2.68 -3.01 6.76
CA TYR A 20 2.40 -2.46 5.45
C TYR A 20 3.18 -3.18 4.37
N LEU A 21 2.54 -3.40 3.23
CA LEU A 21 3.21 -3.89 2.03
C LEU A 21 4.18 -2.84 1.51
N MET A 22 5.40 -3.26 1.18
CA MET A 22 6.43 -2.41 0.57
C MET A 22 7.19 -3.14 -0.53
N PRO A 23 7.71 -2.42 -1.54
CA PRO A 23 8.63 -3.01 -2.50
C PRO A 23 9.93 -3.40 -1.81
N CYS A 24 10.33 -4.66 -1.89
CA CYS A 24 11.58 -5.18 -1.33
C CYS A 24 12.36 -5.95 -2.40
N LYS A 25 13.47 -5.36 -2.88
CA LYS A 25 14.41 -6.01 -3.82
C LYS A 25 13.75 -6.64 -5.08
N GLY A 26 12.76 -5.97 -5.65
CA GLY A 26 12.05 -6.45 -6.85
C GLY A 26 10.93 -7.44 -6.57
N ASP A 27 10.62 -7.68 -5.30
CA ASP A 27 9.47 -8.44 -4.84
C ASP A 27 8.68 -7.63 -3.81
N VAL A 28 7.69 -8.25 -3.19
CA VAL A 28 6.84 -7.70 -2.15
C VAL A 28 7.39 -8.08 -0.77
N GLY A 29 7.56 -7.07 0.08
CA GLY A 29 7.95 -7.24 1.48
C GLY A 29 7.01 -6.49 2.42
N PHE A 30 7.37 -6.46 3.70
CA PHE A 30 6.56 -5.86 4.75
C PHE A 30 7.38 -4.90 5.61
N THR A 31 6.79 -3.76 5.97
CA THR A 31 7.37 -2.75 6.88
C THR A 31 6.35 -2.34 7.93
N PRO A 32 6.76 -2.09 9.18
CA PRO A 32 5.85 -1.53 10.18
C PRO A 32 5.52 -0.04 9.92
N TRP A 33 6.18 0.61 8.95
CA TRP A 33 6.11 2.05 8.78
C TRP A 33 5.29 2.45 7.55
N ALA A 34 4.16 3.12 7.77
CA ALA A 34 3.27 3.58 6.70
C ALA A 34 3.93 4.52 5.67
N HIS A 35 4.96 5.27 6.08
CA HIS A 35 5.67 6.19 5.17
C HIS A 35 6.63 5.47 4.22
N GLU A 36 7.04 4.24 4.55
CA GLU A 36 7.86 3.36 3.71
C GLU A 36 7.00 2.37 2.89
N ALA A 37 5.69 2.36 3.13
CA ALA A 37 4.76 1.49 2.42
C ALA A 37 4.81 1.75 0.91
N GLY A 38 4.63 0.67 0.14
CA GLY A 38 4.40 0.72 -1.29
C GLY A 38 3.14 1.51 -1.59
N ARG A 39 3.24 2.45 -2.53
CA ARG A 39 2.15 3.32 -2.94
C ARG A 39 1.65 2.89 -4.31
N PHE A 40 0.38 2.60 -4.38
CA PHE A 40 -0.31 2.19 -5.60
C PHE A 40 -1.12 3.36 -6.16
N ASP A 41 -1.16 3.47 -7.48
CA ASP A 41 -1.95 4.48 -8.19
C ASP A 41 -3.44 4.10 -8.27
N GLY A 42 -3.73 2.80 -8.25
CA GLY A 42 -5.08 2.27 -8.31
C GLY A 42 -5.40 1.36 -7.15
N PHE A 43 -6.63 1.47 -6.64
CA PHE A 43 -7.17 0.54 -5.65
C PHE A 43 -7.09 -0.92 -6.12
N ALA A 44 -7.44 -1.18 -7.40
CA ALA A 44 -7.43 -2.53 -7.95
C ALA A 44 -6.02 -3.16 -7.92
N GLU A 45 -5.00 -2.40 -8.29
CA GLU A 45 -3.60 -2.85 -8.25
C GLU A 45 -3.13 -3.14 -6.83
N ALA A 46 -3.51 -2.27 -5.88
CA ALA A 46 -3.24 -2.47 -4.46
C ALA A 46 -3.90 -3.76 -3.94
N ALA A 47 -5.18 -3.96 -4.26
CA ALA A 47 -5.95 -5.13 -3.84
C ALA A 47 -5.46 -6.43 -4.48
N ASP A 48 -5.09 -6.42 -5.76
CA ASP A 48 -4.53 -7.58 -6.47
C ASP A 48 -3.20 -8.00 -5.83
N THR A 49 -2.32 -7.04 -5.55
CA THR A 49 -1.04 -7.29 -4.86
C THR A 49 -1.29 -7.81 -3.45
N ALA A 50 -2.24 -7.23 -2.73
CA ALA A 50 -2.60 -7.64 -1.38
C ALA A 50 -3.16 -9.06 -1.35
N ALA A 51 -4.02 -9.43 -2.29
CA ALA A 51 -4.63 -10.75 -2.36
C ALA A 51 -3.62 -11.88 -2.56
N LEU A 52 -2.48 -11.58 -3.19
CA LEU A 52 -1.39 -12.54 -3.39
C LEU A 52 -0.50 -12.71 -2.16
N ASN A 53 -0.40 -11.68 -1.31
CA ASN A 53 0.60 -11.60 -0.24
C ASN A 53 0.01 -11.60 1.18
N CYS A 54 -1.28 -11.31 1.35
CA CYS A 54 -1.98 -11.24 2.64
C CYS A 54 -3.02 -12.35 2.74
N HIS A 55 -2.73 -13.38 3.55
CA HIS A 55 -3.55 -14.60 3.61
C HIS A 55 -4.75 -14.51 4.54
N GLU A 56 -4.67 -13.77 5.66
CA GLU A 56 -5.81 -13.56 6.59
C GLU A 56 -6.60 -12.27 6.33
N GLY A 57 -6.32 -11.62 5.19
CA GLY A 57 -6.97 -10.39 4.73
C GLY A 57 -6.11 -9.14 4.89
N TYR A 58 -6.61 -8.02 4.37
CA TYR A 58 -5.86 -6.78 4.26
C TYR A 58 -6.77 -5.55 4.32
N PHE A 59 -6.17 -4.40 4.61
CA PHE A 59 -6.80 -3.08 4.51
C PHE A 59 -6.11 -2.27 3.43
N VAL A 60 -6.89 -1.71 2.50
CA VAL A 60 -6.40 -0.73 1.52
C VAL A 60 -6.84 0.66 2.00
N THR A 61 -5.89 1.56 2.18
CA THR A 61 -6.15 2.91 2.71
C THR A 61 -5.68 3.97 1.71
N GLU A 62 -6.54 4.95 1.45
CA GLU A 62 -6.22 6.14 0.68
C GLU A 62 -5.33 7.08 1.50
N VAL A 63 -4.23 7.52 0.91
CA VAL A 63 -3.31 8.49 1.50
C VAL A 63 -3.12 9.67 0.55
N LEU A 64 -3.09 10.87 1.13
CA LEU A 64 -2.79 12.10 0.41
C LEU A 64 -1.27 12.27 0.32
N GLN A 65 -0.77 12.56 -0.88
CA GLN A 65 0.65 12.78 -1.14
C GLN A 65 0.93 14.19 -1.65
#